data_AF-A0A961EVX0-F1
#
_entry.id   AF-A0A961EVX0-F1
#
_cell.length_a   1.000
_cell.length_b   1.000
_cell.length_c   1.000
_cell.angle_alpha   90.00
_cell.angle_beta   90.00
_cell.angle_gamma   90.00
#
_symmetry.space_group_name_H-M   'P 1'
#
loop_
_entity.id
_entity.type
_entity.pdbx_description
1 polymer ?
#
loop_
_entity_poly.entity_id
_entity_poly.type
_entity_poly.pdbx_seq_one_letter_code
_entity_poly.pdbx_strand_id
1 'polypeptide(L)'
;MPIYRYTALNRKGKEEKGILDAGSVVLARKMLRAKGLYVRNIAEDEEKRERELFPFLTKFLYRVPRRDVALFARQLGTLLDAGLPLDRSLTNIIEQTENEYLKKALIAIKADVVEGEALSGALAKHSAIFPSMYSNLISVGEKTGTYEKALLRLADLEDANLAMKNKVQAALFYPIIMVALLGGIMAFLLAVVIPQIQMMFAQMDLQLPFITRFVLMLSDILTSWKILLVIGLIAGGVYAFQRYYATPEGRQKVESQLLRVPLVGNLLRKALLGRFARNLGVMLENRVPLITSLQVVSRVVDHSIFNQEIDRAIGRIKEGSRITD
;
A
#
# COMPACT_ATOMS: atom_id res chain seq x y z
N MET A 1 -19.32 -16.45 8.48
CA MET A 1 -19.87 -17.54 7.64
C MET A 1 -18.76 -18.12 6.77
N PRO A 2 -18.81 -19.41 6.35
CA PRO A 2 -17.76 -20.01 5.54
C PRO A 2 -17.78 -19.47 4.10
N ILE A 3 -16.60 -19.12 3.58
CA ILE A 3 -16.43 -18.66 2.19
C ILE A 3 -16.01 -19.86 1.35
N TYR A 4 -16.72 -20.08 0.25
CA TYR A 4 -16.43 -21.15 -0.70
C TYR A 4 -15.82 -20.60 -1.98
N ARG A 5 -14.69 -21.18 -2.41
CA ARG A 5 -14.13 -20.96 -3.75
C ARG A 5 -14.78 -21.92 -4.72
N TYR A 6 -15.25 -21.41 -5.86
CA TYR A 6 -15.90 -22.20 -6.89
C TYR A 6 -15.23 -22.03 -8.25
N THR A 7 -15.30 -23.09 -9.04
CA THR A 7 -15.08 -23.05 -10.49
C THR A 7 -16.35 -23.56 -11.14
N ALA A 8 -16.99 -22.73 -11.97
CA ALA A 8 -18.25 -23.04 -12.62
C ALA A 8 -18.20 -22.70 -14.11
N LEU A 9 -19.05 -23.34 -14.90
CA LEU A 9 -19.17 -23.11 -16.33
C LEU A 9 -20.38 -22.23 -16.62
N ASN A 10 -20.15 -21.18 -17.41
CA ASN A 10 -21.18 -20.36 -18.03
C ASN A 10 -21.97 -21.18 -19.08
N ARG A 11 -23.19 -20.77 -19.43
CA ARG A 11 -23.97 -21.30 -20.57
C ARG A 11 -23.20 -21.39 -21.88
N LYS A 12 -22.17 -20.56 -22.08
CA LYS A 12 -21.26 -20.56 -23.25
C LYS A 12 -20.07 -21.52 -23.12
N GLY A 13 -20.01 -22.33 -22.06
CA GLY A 13 -18.89 -23.25 -21.80
C GLY A 13 -17.60 -22.60 -21.29
N LYS A 14 -17.63 -21.29 -20.97
CA LYS A 14 -16.48 -20.58 -20.39
C LYS A 14 -16.38 -20.85 -18.90
N GLU A 15 -15.19 -21.20 -18.41
CA GLU A 15 -14.93 -21.33 -16.98
C GLU A 15 -14.89 -19.96 -16.30
N GLU A 16 -15.67 -19.84 -15.23
CA GLU A 16 -15.70 -18.71 -14.31
C GLU A 16 -15.28 -19.20 -12.92
N LYS A 17 -14.26 -18.56 -12.37
CA LYS A 17 -13.74 -18.82 -11.02
C LYS A 17 -14.16 -17.66 -10.13
N GLY A 18 -14.50 -17.97 -8.88
CA GLY A 18 -14.87 -16.95 -7.93
C GLY A 18 -15.02 -17.48 -6.52
N ILE A 19 -15.43 -16.59 -5.64
CA ILE A 19 -15.75 -16.88 -4.24
C ILE A 19 -17.19 -16.49 -3.96
N LEU A 20 -17.83 -17.25 -3.08
CA LEU A 20 -19.21 -17.03 -2.68
C LEU A 20 -19.36 -17.31 -1.19
N ASP A 21 -20.07 -16.43 -0.50
CA ASP A 21 -20.53 -16.67 0.86
C ASP A 21 -21.82 -17.47 0.85
N ALA A 22 -21.85 -18.55 1.62
CA ALA A 22 -23.03 -19.38 1.78
C ALA A 22 -22.97 -20.14 3.11
N GLY A 23 -24.10 -20.25 3.80
CA GLY A 23 -24.19 -21.04 5.04
C GLY A 23 -24.01 -22.55 4.85
N SER A 24 -23.99 -23.05 3.60
CA SER A 24 -23.66 -24.45 3.28
C SER A 24 -23.26 -24.60 1.81
N VAL A 25 -22.54 -25.67 1.49
CA VAL A 25 -22.20 -26.07 0.11
C VAL A 25 -23.46 -26.22 -0.77
N VAL A 26 -24.57 -26.68 -0.19
CA VAL A 26 -25.85 -26.86 -0.88
C VAL A 26 -26.46 -25.50 -1.27
N LEU A 27 -26.46 -24.54 -0.33
CA LEU A 27 -26.91 -23.17 -0.57
C LEU A 27 -26.02 -22.49 -1.63
N ALA A 28 -24.70 -22.68 -1.54
CA ALA A 28 -23.74 -22.13 -2.50
C ALA A 28 -24.02 -22.63 -3.93
N ARG A 29 -24.23 -23.94 -4.11
CA ARG A 29 -24.60 -24.53 -5.40
C ARG A 29 -25.95 -23.99 -5.92
N LYS A 30 -26.93 -23.80 -5.04
CA LYS A 30 -28.24 -23.24 -5.42
C LYS A 30 -28.11 -21.80 -5.92
N MET A 31 -27.32 -20.97 -5.23
CA MET A 31 -27.03 -19.59 -5.64
C MET A 31 -26.28 -19.53 -6.98
N LEU A 32 -25.29 -20.40 -7.19
CA LEU A 32 -24.56 -20.48 -8.47
C LEU A 32 -25.46 -20.92 -9.62
N ARG A 33 -26.33 -21.90 -9.40
CA ARG A 33 -27.34 -22.31 -10.40
C ARG A 33 -28.34 -21.20 -10.72
N ALA A 34 -28.76 -20.40 -9.72
CA ALA A 34 -29.63 -19.25 -9.93
C ALA A 34 -28.99 -18.18 -10.83
N LYS A 35 -27.65 -18.07 -10.79
CA LYS A 35 -26.85 -17.22 -11.70
C LYS A 35 -26.61 -17.85 -13.08
N GLY A 36 -27.18 -19.02 -13.36
CA GLY A 36 -26.98 -19.74 -14.62
C GLY A 36 -25.61 -20.39 -14.77
N LEU A 37 -24.90 -20.60 -13.65
CA LEU A 37 -23.56 -21.19 -13.61
C LEU A 37 -23.63 -22.67 -13.17
N TYR A 38 -22.93 -23.55 -13.91
CA TYR A 38 -22.83 -24.97 -13.61
C TYR A 38 -21.55 -25.27 -12.84
N VAL A 39 -21.68 -25.61 -11.56
CA VAL A 39 -20.54 -25.82 -10.64
C VAL A 39 -19.75 -27.07 -11.02
N ARG A 40 -18.46 -26.92 -11.34
CA ARG A 40 -17.51 -28.01 -11.59
C ARG A 40 -16.78 -28.42 -10.33
N ASN A 41 -16.31 -27.44 -9.55
CA ASN A 41 -15.67 -27.67 -8.26
C ASN A 41 -16.10 -26.59 -7.26
N ILE A 42 -16.28 -26.97 -5.99
CA ILE A 42 -16.54 -26.06 -4.87
C ILE A 42 -15.78 -26.57 -3.66
N ALA A 43 -14.91 -25.72 -3.12
CA ALA A 43 -14.07 -26.02 -1.97
C ALA A 43 -14.18 -24.89 -0.94
N GLU A 44 -14.09 -25.23 0.34
CA GLU A 44 -13.98 -24.24 1.40
C GLU A 44 -12.60 -23.57 1.32
N ASP A 45 -12.55 -22.25 1.50
CA ASP A 45 -11.33 -21.47 1.28
C ASP A 45 -10.33 -21.66 2.44
N GLU A 46 -9.33 -22.53 2.27
CA GLU A 46 -8.26 -22.82 3.26
C GLU A 46 -7.19 -21.70 3.37
N GLU A 47 -7.60 -20.42 3.35
CA GLU A 47 -6.70 -19.26 3.28
C GLU A 47 -5.78 -19.12 4.52
N LYS A 48 -6.16 -19.68 5.67
CA LYS A 48 -5.31 -19.70 6.88
C LYS A 48 -4.05 -20.57 6.69
N ARG A 49 -4.15 -21.68 5.97
CA ARG A 49 -3.09 -22.70 5.88
C ARG A 49 -1.97 -22.29 4.92
N GLU A 50 -2.31 -21.64 3.80
CA GLU A 50 -1.32 -21.11 2.84
C GLU A 50 -0.53 -19.91 3.41
N ARG A 51 -1.15 -19.09 4.26
CA ARG A 51 -0.48 -17.94 4.91
C ARG A 51 0.64 -18.36 5.86
N GLU A 52 0.48 -19.48 6.55
CA GLU A 52 1.48 -20.02 7.48
C GLU A 52 2.67 -20.67 6.75
N LEU A 53 2.44 -21.27 5.58
CA LEU A 53 3.48 -21.97 4.81
C LEU A 53 4.42 -21.02 4.04
N PHE A 54 3.92 -19.91 3.50
CA PHE A 54 4.73 -18.97 2.70
C PHE A 54 4.47 -17.48 3.00
N PRO A 55 4.81 -17.01 4.21
CA PRO A 55 4.49 -15.65 4.68
C PRO A 55 5.04 -14.50 3.81
N PHE A 56 6.14 -14.73 3.07
CA PHE A 56 6.72 -13.72 2.18
C PHE A 56 5.94 -13.56 0.86
N LEU A 57 5.50 -14.67 0.25
CA LEU A 57 4.74 -14.65 -1.01
C LEU A 57 3.30 -14.15 -0.79
N THR A 58 2.70 -14.52 0.33
CA THR A 58 1.33 -14.12 0.70
C THR A 58 1.22 -12.59 0.86
N LYS A 59 2.22 -11.91 1.40
CA LYS A 59 2.19 -10.44 1.54
C LYS A 59 2.12 -9.69 0.19
N PHE A 60 2.69 -10.26 -0.87
CA PHE A 60 2.63 -9.67 -2.21
C PHE A 60 1.35 -10.07 -2.96
N LEU A 61 0.88 -11.32 -2.78
CA LEU A 61 -0.32 -11.86 -3.43
C LEU A 61 -1.63 -11.31 -2.83
N TYR A 62 -1.70 -11.06 -1.52
CA TYR A 62 -2.92 -10.58 -0.83
C TYR A 62 -2.94 -9.06 -0.57
N ARG A 63 -2.35 -8.26 -1.46
CA ARG A 63 -2.35 -6.79 -1.33
C ARG A 63 -3.49 -6.17 -2.13
N VAL A 64 -4.34 -5.36 -1.49
CA VAL A 64 -5.34 -4.54 -2.18
C VAL A 64 -4.69 -3.26 -2.74
N PRO A 65 -4.79 -2.99 -4.05
CA PRO A 65 -4.42 -1.70 -4.62
C PRO A 65 -5.23 -0.55 -4.01
N ARG A 66 -4.59 0.58 -3.69
CA ARG A 66 -5.29 1.77 -3.18
C ARG A 66 -6.37 2.30 -4.14
N ARG A 67 -6.19 2.08 -5.45
CA ARG A 67 -7.18 2.41 -6.48
C ARG A 67 -8.51 1.66 -6.28
N ASP A 68 -8.46 0.40 -5.89
CA ASP A 68 -9.67 -0.42 -5.70
C ASP A 68 -10.44 0.06 -4.46
N VAL A 69 -9.72 0.48 -3.42
CA VAL A 69 -10.30 1.09 -2.21
C VAL A 69 -10.95 2.45 -2.54
N ALA A 70 -10.31 3.26 -3.38
CA ALA A 70 -10.88 4.53 -3.87
C ALA A 70 -12.16 4.30 -4.69
N LEU A 71 -12.14 3.31 -5.59
CA LEU A 71 -13.28 2.93 -6.41
C LEU A 71 -14.45 2.43 -5.56
N PHE A 72 -14.17 1.56 -4.59
CA PHE A 72 -15.17 1.10 -3.62
C PHE A 72 -15.84 2.29 -2.91
N ALA A 73 -15.05 3.22 -2.35
CA ALA A 73 -15.58 4.37 -1.65
C ALA A 73 -16.44 5.25 -2.56
N ARG A 74 -15.98 5.49 -3.80
CA ARG A 74 -16.71 6.26 -4.80
C ARG A 74 -18.03 5.61 -5.16
N GLN A 75 -18.01 4.32 -5.50
CA GLN A 75 -19.19 3.56 -5.89
C GLN A 75 -20.20 3.50 -4.76
N LEU A 76 -19.76 3.17 -3.55
CA LEU A 76 -20.64 3.11 -2.38
C LEU A 76 -21.25 4.47 -2.09
N GLY A 77 -20.44 5.53 -2.04
CA GLY A 77 -20.92 6.90 -1.85
C GLY A 77 -21.94 7.32 -2.91
N THR A 78 -21.68 7.02 -4.19
CA THR A 78 -22.57 7.38 -5.31
C THR A 78 -23.91 6.63 -5.26
N LEU A 79 -23.88 5.33 -4.96
CA LEU A 79 -25.11 4.53 -4.89
C LEU A 79 -25.99 4.96 -3.71
N LEU A 80 -25.37 5.25 -2.57
CA LEU A 80 -26.08 5.72 -1.39
C LEU A 80 -26.61 7.14 -1.58
N ASP A 81 -25.84 8.03 -2.24
CA ASP A 81 -26.30 9.38 -2.60
C ASP A 81 -27.51 9.34 -3.55
N ALA A 82 -27.56 8.32 -4.41
CA ALA A 82 -28.73 8.01 -5.23
C ALA A 82 -29.90 7.35 -4.47
N GLY A 83 -29.78 7.19 -3.15
CA GLY A 83 -30.82 6.66 -2.26
C GLY A 83 -30.95 5.14 -2.25
N LEU A 84 -29.98 4.39 -2.79
CA LEU A 84 -30.02 2.93 -2.70
C LEU A 84 -29.71 2.48 -1.27
N PRO A 85 -30.41 1.44 -0.76
CA PRO A 85 -30.08 0.82 0.51
C PRO A 85 -28.63 0.32 0.57
N LEU A 86 -28.01 0.40 1.75
CA LEU A 86 -26.61 0.04 1.98
C LEU A 86 -26.31 -1.44 1.66
N ASP A 87 -27.21 -2.36 2.03
CA ASP A 87 -27.09 -3.79 1.77
C ASP A 87 -27.06 -4.10 0.25
N ARG A 88 -27.92 -3.42 -0.52
CA ARG A 88 -28.00 -3.57 -1.98
C ARG A 88 -26.77 -2.97 -2.64
N SER A 89 -26.35 -1.79 -2.19
CA SER A 89 -25.16 -1.11 -2.70
C SER A 89 -23.90 -1.97 -2.50
N LEU A 90 -23.71 -2.52 -1.30
CA LEU A 90 -22.60 -3.45 -1.00
C LEU A 90 -22.67 -4.71 -1.88
N THR A 91 -23.86 -5.29 -2.08
CA THR A 91 -24.03 -6.46 -2.94
C THR A 91 -23.57 -6.18 -4.38
N ASN A 92 -24.00 -5.07 -4.96
CA ASN A 92 -23.63 -4.68 -6.31
C ASN A 92 -22.11 -4.49 -6.45
N ILE A 93 -21.47 -3.86 -5.47
CA ILE A 93 -20.02 -3.62 -5.50
C ILE A 93 -19.25 -4.94 -5.33
N ILE A 94 -19.69 -5.84 -4.44
CA ILE A 94 -19.06 -7.17 -4.26
C ILE A 94 -19.08 -7.95 -5.57
N GLU A 95 -20.19 -7.91 -6.31
CA GLU A 95 -20.31 -8.62 -7.59
C GLU A 95 -19.34 -8.09 -8.65
N GLN A 96 -19.13 -6.77 -8.68
CA GLN A 96 -18.22 -6.10 -9.62
C GLN A 96 -16.74 -6.10 -9.18
N THR A 97 -16.46 -6.45 -7.93
CA THR A 97 -15.09 -6.47 -7.40
C THR A 97 -14.31 -7.66 -7.98
N GLU A 98 -13.23 -7.36 -8.69
CA GLU A 98 -12.31 -8.35 -9.28
C GLU A 98 -11.28 -8.86 -8.27
N ASN A 99 -10.77 -7.99 -7.40
CA ASN A 99 -9.77 -8.35 -6.40
C ASN A 99 -10.39 -9.29 -5.35
N GLU A 100 -10.01 -10.57 -5.36
CA GLU A 100 -10.58 -11.58 -4.46
C GLU A 100 -10.42 -11.23 -2.98
N TYR A 101 -9.28 -10.64 -2.60
CA TYR A 101 -9.03 -10.29 -1.20
C TYR A 101 -9.89 -9.13 -0.72
N LEU A 102 -10.06 -8.10 -1.55
CA LEU A 102 -11.03 -7.02 -1.28
C LEU A 102 -12.45 -7.59 -1.24
N LYS A 103 -12.81 -8.46 -2.19
CA LYS A 103 -14.13 -9.08 -2.26
C LYS A 103 -14.49 -9.86 -0.99
N LYS A 104 -13.56 -10.65 -0.44
CA LYS A 104 -13.74 -11.34 0.86
C LYS A 104 -14.00 -10.35 2.00
N ALA A 105 -13.21 -9.28 2.06
CA ALA A 105 -13.40 -8.26 3.08
C ALA A 105 -14.76 -7.57 2.95
N LEU A 106 -15.19 -7.23 1.73
CA LEU A 106 -16.50 -6.61 1.48
C LEU A 106 -17.67 -7.54 1.83
N ILE A 107 -17.54 -8.85 1.57
CA ILE A 107 -18.51 -9.86 2.01
C ILE A 107 -18.64 -9.86 3.53
N ALA A 108 -17.52 -9.89 4.25
CA ALA A 108 -17.51 -9.85 5.72
C ALA A 108 -18.12 -8.54 6.25
N ILE A 109 -17.74 -7.39 5.66
CA ILE A 109 -18.31 -6.08 6.00
C ILE A 109 -19.82 -6.05 5.79
N LYS A 110 -20.31 -6.60 4.67
CA LYS A 110 -21.75 -6.69 4.40
C LYS A 110 -22.46 -7.55 5.44
N ALA A 111 -21.88 -8.68 5.83
CA ALA A 111 -22.46 -9.56 6.85
C ALA A 111 -22.59 -8.82 8.19
N ASP A 112 -21.53 -8.16 8.64
CA ASP A 112 -21.52 -7.36 9.88
C ASP A 112 -22.61 -6.25 9.85
N VAL A 113 -22.72 -5.54 8.73
CA VAL A 113 -23.71 -4.47 8.55
C VAL A 113 -25.15 -5.01 8.55
N VAL A 114 -25.39 -6.17 7.92
CA VAL A 114 -26.70 -6.83 7.92
C VAL A 114 -27.07 -7.35 9.30
N GLU A 115 -26.08 -7.76 10.11
CA GLU A 115 -26.25 -8.14 11.51
C GLU A 115 -26.47 -6.93 12.45
N GLY A 116 -26.41 -5.71 11.91
CA GLY A 116 -26.72 -4.47 12.62
C GLY A 116 -25.49 -3.73 13.16
N GLU A 117 -24.27 -4.16 12.81
CA GLU A 117 -23.07 -3.40 13.12
C GLU A 117 -22.99 -2.13 12.26
N ALA A 118 -22.47 -1.05 12.84
CA ALA A 118 -22.16 0.15 12.08
C ALA A 118 -21.13 -0.15 10.98
N LEU A 119 -21.29 0.45 9.79
CA LEU A 119 -20.35 0.34 8.67
C LEU A 119 -18.95 0.79 9.10
N SER A 120 -18.85 1.82 9.95
CA SER A 120 -17.58 2.25 10.52
C SER A 120 -16.89 1.17 11.36
N GLY A 121 -17.64 0.40 12.14
CA GLY A 121 -17.15 -0.72 12.95
C GLY A 121 -16.66 -1.88 12.08
N ALA A 122 -17.49 -2.28 11.11
CA ALA A 122 -17.16 -3.33 10.15
C ALA A 122 -15.89 -3.00 9.35
N LEU A 123 -15.73 -1.76 8.87
CA LEU A 123 -14.51 -1.32 8.17
C LEU A 123 -13.27 -1.33 9.08
N ALA A 124 -13.42 -1.01 10.37
CA ALA A 124 -12.32 -0.97 11.32
C ALA A 124 -11.67 -2.36 11.54
N LYS A 125 -12.45 -3.44 11.42
CA LYS A 125 -11.94 -4.83 11.48
C LYS A 125 -10.95 -5.15 10.34
N HIS A 126 -11.01 -4.39 9.24
CA HIS A 126 -10.19 -4.59 8.05
C HIS A 126 -9.13 -3.48 7.88
N SER A 127 -8.43 -3.13 8.96
CA SER A 127 -7.44 -2.04 9.02
C SER A 127 -6.28 -2.13 8.02
N ALA A 128 -5.95 -3.34 7.56
CA ALA A 128 -4.95 -3.58 6.52
C ALA A 128 -5.39 -3.03 5.13
N ILE A 129 -6.69 -3.01 4.86
CA ILE A 129 -7.29 -2.51 3.62
C ILE A 129 -7.74 -1.07 3.82
N PHE A 130 -8.53 -0.83 4.86
CA PHE A 130 -9.14 0.46 5.18
C PHE A 130 -8.39 1.12 6.35
N PRO A 131 -7.58 2.16 6.11
CA PRO A 131 -6.90 2.88 7.19
C PRO A 131 -7.91 3.43 8.20
N SER A 132 -7.47 3.68 9.42
CA SER A 132 -8.32 4.22 10.50
C SER A 132 -9.07 5.51 10.14
N MET A 133 -8.60 6.27 9.15
CA MET A 133 -9.33 7.43 8.62
C MET A 133 -10.72 7.07 8.10
N TYR A 134 -10.87 5.91 7.45
CA TYR A 134 -12.12 5.45 6.85
C TYR A 134 -13.18 5.25 7.93
N SER A 135 -12.90 4.40 8.91
CA SER A 135 -13.84 4.12 9.99
C SER A 135 -14.19 5.38 10.78
N ASN A 136 -13.22 6.26 11.07
CA ASN A 136 -13.48 7.49 11.79
C ASN A 136 -14.37 8.48 11.00
N LEU A 137 -14.07 8.74 9.74
CA LEU A 137 -14.84 9.68 8.93
C LEU A 137 -16.24 9.14 8.62
N ILE A 138 -16.38 7.84 8.37
CA ILE A 138 -17.68 7.19 8.22
C ILE A 138 -18.45 7.21 9.53
N SER A 139 -17.82 7.00 10.68
CA SER A 139 -18.50 7.09 11.99
C SER A 139 -19.10 8.47 12.24
N VAL A 140 -18.42 9.54 11.81
CA VAL A 140 -19.01 10.90 11.86
C VAL A 140 -20.17 11.02 10.87
N GLY A 141 -20.00 10.49 9.64
CA GLY A 141 -21.06 10.44 8.65
C GLY A 141 -22.31 9.69 9.12
N GLU A 142 -22.15 8.56 9.81
CA GLU A 142 -23.25 7.78 10.39
C GLU A 142 -24.00 8.56 11.47
N LYS A 143 -23.28 9.25 12.36
CA LYS A 143 -23.88 10.07 13.43
C LYS A 143 -24.60 11.31 12.90
N THR A 144 -24.17 11.82 11.75
CA THR A 144 -24.70 13.06 11.15
C THR A 144 -25.66 12.79 9.99
N GLY A 145 -25.85 11.53 9.59
CA GLY A 145 -26.69 11.14 8.46
C GLY A 145 -26.12 11.56 7.10
N THR A 146 -24.79 11.69 6.97
CA THR A 146 -24.11 12.10 5.73
C THR A 146 -22.97 11.16 5.36
N TYR A 147 -23.19 9.84 5.44
CA TYR A 147 -22.18 8.84 5.14
C TYR A 147 -21.88 8.74 3.63
N GLU A 148 -22.82 9.15 2.77
CA GLU A 148 -22.69 9.26 1.31
C GLU A 148 -21.59 10.27 0.96
N LYS A 149 -21.69 11.47 1.53
CA LYS A 149 -20.70 12.55 1.37
C LYS A 149 -19.35 12.13 1.95
N ALA A 150 -19.34 11.51 3.13
CA ALA A 150 -18.12 11.01 3.75
C ALA A 150 -17.37 10.02 2.83
N LEU A 151 -18.08 9.10 2.20
CA LEU A 151 -17.53 8.12 1.26
C LEU A 151 -16.98 8.76 -0.01
N LEU A 152 -17.70 9.72 -0.60
CA LEU A 152 -17.21 10.47 -1.77
C LEU A 152 -15.94 11.26 -1.44
N ARG A 153 -15.87 11.85 -0.26
CA ARG A 153 -14.67 12.57 0.21
C ARG A 153 -13.48 11.64 0.46
N LEU A 154 -13.73 10.44 1.00
CA LEU A 154 -12.69 9.41 1.13
C LEU A 154 -12.15 8.99 -0.25
N ALA A 155 -13.02 8.86 -1.24
CA ALA A 155 -12.61 8.57 -2.61
C ALA A 155 -11.75 9.71 -3.20
N ASP A 156 -12.17 10.97 -3.07
CA ASP A 156 -11.40 12.14 -3.51
C ASP A 156 -10.00 12.17 -2.88
N LEU A 157 -9.92 11.83 -1.60
CA LEU A 157 -8.69 11.79 -0.83
C LEU A 157 -7.74 10.70 -1.34
N GLU A 158 -8.24 9.50 -1.60
CA GLU A 158 -7.41 8.42 -2.19
C GLU A 158 -6.96 8.77 -3.61
N ASP A 159 -7.84 9.33 -4.45
CA ASP A 159 -7.49 9.78 -5.81
C ASP A 159 -6.38 10.83 -5.77
N ALA A 160 -6.48 11.79 -4.86
CA ALA A 160 -5.46 12.79 -4.59
C ALA A 160 -4.12 12.17 -4.15
N ASN A 161 -4.15 11.17 -3.26
CA ASN A 161 -2.96 10.48 -2.77
C ASN A 161 -2.29 9.66 -3.88
N LEU A 162 -3.08 8.98 -4.71
CA LEU A 162 -2.62 8.24 -5.88
C LEU A 162 -1.99 9.19 -6.90
N ALA A 163 -2.63 10.31 -7.21
CA ALA A 163 -2.09 11.31 -8.13
C ALA A 163 -0.75 11.86 -7.64
N MET A 164 -0.61 12.15 -6.35
CA MET A 164 0.66 12.60 -5.77
C MET A 164 1.73 11.50 -5.87
N LYS A 165 1.40 10.26 -5.54
CA LYS A 165 2.32 9.12 -5.65
C LYS A 165 2.79 8.92 -7.09
N ASN A 166 1.87 8.96 -8.05
CA ASN A 166 2.18 8.79 -9.47
C ASN A 166 3.09 9.92 -9.98
N LYS A 167 2.85 11.17 -9.57
CA LYS A 167 3.74 12.29 -9.89
C LYS A 167 5.17 12.07 -9.38
N VAL A 168 5.31 11.61 -8.13
CA VAL A 168 6.63 11.29 -7.56
C VAL A 168 7.29 10.14 -8.31
N GLN A 169 6.55 9.08 -8.63
CA GLN A 169 7.08 7.94 -9.38
C GLN A 169 7.53 8.35 -10.79
N ALA A 170 6.72 9.16 -11.49
CA ALA A 170 7.07 9.68 -12.81
C ALA A 170 8.32 10.56 -12.78
N ALA A 171 8.46 11.44 -11.77
CA ALA A 171 9.64 12.28 -11.60
C ALA A 171 10.92 11.47 -11.33
N LEU A 172 10.81 10.34 -10.64
CA LEU A 172 11.94 9.45 -10.34
C LEU A 172 12.29 8.49 -11.49
N PHE A 173 11.37 8.28 -12.43
CA PHE A 173 11.56 7.35 -13.53
C PHE A 173 12.80 7.68 -14.38
N TYR A 174 12.95 8.95 -14.77
CA TYR A 174 14.08 9.39 -15.59
C TYR A 174 15.44 9.23 -14.88
N PRO A 175 15.65 9.73 -13.64
CA PRO A 175 16.89 9.48 -12.90
C PRO A 175 17.23 8.00 -12.75
N ILE A 176 16.25 7.16 -12.44
CA ILE A 176 16.46 5.71 -12.26
C ILE A 176 16.94 5.06 -13.56
N ILE A 177 16.29 5.35 -14.69
CA ILE A 177 16.69 4.82 -15.99
C ILE A 177 18.08 5.31 -16.38
N MET A 178 18.37 6.59 -16.17
CA MET A 178 19.68 7.16 -16.49
C MET A 178 20.81 6.48 -15.71
N VAL A 179 20.63 6.34 -14.38
CA VAL A 179 21.60 5.66 -13.52
C VAL A 179 21.74 4.18 -13.90
N ALA A 180 20.64 3.51 -14.22
CA ALA A 180 20.67 2.11 -14.65
C ALA A 180 21.43 1.94 -15.98
N LEU A 181 21.19 2.82 -16.96
CA LEU A 181 21.87 2.77 -18.26
C LEU A 181 23.36 3.07 -18.13
N LEU A 182 23.72 4.17 -17.45
CA LEU A 182 25.13 4.53 -17.21
C LEU A 182 25.85 3.47 -16.38
N GLY A 183 25.20 2.93 -15.35
CA GLY A 183 25.71 1.83 -14.55
C GLY A 183 25.92 0.56 -15.37
N GLY A 184 24.98 0.24 -16.26
CA GLY A 184 25.08 -0.90 -17.18
C GLY A 184 26.23 -0.77 -18.18
N ILE A 185 26.38 0.41 -18.80
CA ILE A 185 27.51 0.69 -19.70
C ILE A 185 28.84 0.61 -18.94
N MET A 186 28.91 1.21 -17.75
CA MET A 186 30.11 1.15 -16.91
C MET A 186 30.46 -0.29 -16.53
N ALA A 187 29.46 -1.08 -16.11
CA ALA A 187 29.65 -2.49 -15.78
C ALA A 187 30.13 -3.30 -17.01
N PHE A 188 29.58 -3.04 -18.20
CA PHE A 188 30.03 -3.67 -19.44
C PHE A 188 31.50 -3.35 -19.76
N LEU A 189 31.89 -2.07 -19.69
CA LEU A 189 33.27 -1.65 -19.93
C LEU A 189 34.24 -2.32 -18.95
N LEU A 190 33.90 -2.33 -17.65
CA LEU A 190 34.71 -2.96 -16.61
C LEU A 190 34.76 -4.49 -16.74
N ALA A 191 33.70 -5.14 -17.21
CA ALA A 191 33.65 -6.59 -17.31
C ALA A 191 34.32 -7.14 -18.58
N VAL A 192 34.28 -6.40 -19.70
CA VAL A 192 34.74 -6.90 -21.01
C VAL A 192 35.99 -6.18 -21.51
N VAL A 193 35.99 -4.84 -21.47
CA VAL A 193 37.05 -4.04 -22.12
C VAL A 193 38.29 -3.94 -21.23
N ILE A 194 38.12 -3.69 -19.94
CA ILE A 194 39.23 -3.52 -19.00
C ILE A 194 40.12 -4.77 -18.87
N PRO A 195 39.60 -6.02 -18.80
CA PRO A 195 40.44 -7.21 -18.77
C PRO A 195 41.33 -7.38 -20.01
N GLN A 196 40.86 -6.98 -21.19
CA GLN A 196 41.66 -7.01 -22.42
C GLN A 196 42.85 -6.07 -22.33
N ILE A 197 42.61 -4.86 -21.82
CA ILE A 197 43.64 -3.85 -21.59
C ILE A 197 44.64 -4.33 -20.52
N GLN A 198 44.16 -5.00 -19.47
CA GLN A 198 45.02 -5.58 -18.43
C GLN A 198 46.02 -6.58 -19.00
N MET A 199 45.58 -7.46 -19.92
CA MET A 199 46.47 -8.43 -20.58
C MET A 199 47.57 -7.76 -21.38
N MET A 200 47.28 -6.62 -22.03
CA MET A 200 48.30 -5.85 -22.76
C MET A 200 49.33 -5.22 -21.81
N PHE A 201 48.88 -4.61 -20.70
CA PHE A 201 49.79 -4.00 -19.73
C PHE A 201 50.66 -5.02 -19.01
N ALA A 202 50.16 -6.23 -18.77
CA ALA A 202 50.93 -7.30 -18.14
C ALA A 202 52.18 -7.69 -18.95
N GLN A 203 52.20 -7.43 -20.26
CA GLN A 203 53.33 -7.72 -21.13
C GLN A 203 54.39 -6.60 -21.16
N MET A 204 54.07 -5.40 -20.65
CA MET A 204 54.90 -4.20 -20.82
C MET A 204 55.79 -3.86 -19.60
N ASP A 205 55.71 -4.63 -18.51
CA ASP A 205 56.47 -4.44 -17.25
C ASP A 205 56.47 -2.99 -16.70
N LEU A 206 55.39 -2.25 -16.98
CA LEU A 206 55.21 -0.88 -16.52
C LEU A 206 54.52 -0.86 -15.15
N GLN A 207 54.99 0.00 -14.24
CA GLN A 207 54.33 0.23 -12.97
C GLN A 207 53.01 1.00 -13.18
N LEU A 208 51.90 0.35 -12.86
CA LEU A 208 50.58 0.93 -13.05
C LEU A 208 50.29 2.03 -12.01
N PRO A 209 49.83 3.23 -12.44
CA PRO A 209 49.35 4.27 -11.56
C PRO A 209 48.20 3.79 -10.65
N PHE A 210 48.02 4.45 -9.50
CA PHE A 210 47.02 4.07 -8.51
C PHE A 210 45.59 4.00 -9.10
N ILE A 211 45.22 4.97 -9.93
CA ILE A 211 43.89 5.06 -10.55
C ILE A 211 43.62 3.83 -11.43
N THR A 212 44.60 3.41 -12.25
CA THR A 212 44.48 2.22 -13.11
C THR A 212 44.35 0.96 -12.28
N ARG A 213 45.12 0.82 -11.20
CA ARG A 213 44.99 -0.32 -10.27
C ARG A 213 43.61 -0.40 -9.62
N PHE A 214 43.02 0.73 -9.25
CA PHE A 214 41.66 0.77 -8.70
C PHE A 214 40.62 0.33 -9.74
N VAL A 215 40.73 0.77 -10.99
CA VAL A 215 39.83 0.35 -12.09
C VAL A 215 39.95 -1.16 -12.36
N LEU A 216 41.18 -1.70 -12.38
CA LEU A 216 41.42 -3.14 -12.52
C LEU A 216 40.85 -3.94 -11.34
N MET A 217 40.96 -3.42 -10.11
CA MET A 217 40.34 -4.04 -8.94
C MET A 217 38.82 -4.11 -9.07
N LEU A 218 38.17 -3.04 -9.54
CA LEU A 218 36.72 -3.03 -9.77
C LEU A 218 36.32 -4.02 -10.88
N SER A 219 37.11 -4.09 -11.95
CA SER A 219 36.92 -5.07 -13.03
C SER A 219 37.01 -6.51 -12.51
N ASP A 220 38.08 -6.86 -11.77
CA ASP A 220 38.25 -8.20 -11.20
C ASP A 220 37.09 -8.57 -10.27
N ILE A 221 36.61 -7.62 -9.45
CA ILE A 221 35.44 -7.85 -8.59
C ILE A 221 34.19 -8.17 -9.41
N LEU A 222 33.98 -7.48 -10.55
CA LEU A 222 32.81 -7.70 -11.41
C LEU A 222 32.86 -9.01 -12.20
N THR A 223 34.04 -9.45 -12.64
CA THR A 223 34.20 -10.66 -13.47
C THR A 223 34.41 -11.94 -12.66
N SER A 224 34.88 -11.83 -11.41
CA SER A 224 35.17 -12.97 -10.54
C SER A 224 33.98 -13.33 -9.65
N TRP A 225 34.02 -14.53 -9.03
CA TRP A 225 33.04 -14.96 -8.03
C TRP A 225 32.88 -13.97 -6.85
N LYS A 226 33.88 -13.10 -6.64
CA LYS A 226 33.87 -12.00 -5.66
C LYS A 226 32.67 -11.06 -5.84
N ILE A 227 32.06 -10.99 -7.02
CA ILE A 227 30.81 -10.23 -7.23
C ILE A 227 29.69 -10.72 -6.29
N LEU A 228 29.66 -12.02 -5.97
CA LEU A 228 28.70 -12.59 -5.02
C LEU A 228 28.94 -12.08 -3.60
N LEU A 229 30.19 -11.81 -3.20
CA LEU A 229 30.48 -11.19 -1.89
C LEU A 229 29.96 -9.76 -1.84
N VAL A 230 30.11 -8.99 -2.93
CA VAL A 230 29.57 -7.63 -3.01
C VAL A 230 28.05 -7.64 -2.98
N ILE A 231 27.41 -8.51 -3.76
CA ILE A 231 25.95 -8.68 -3.73
C ILE A 231 25.49 -9.11 -2.33
N GLY A 232 26.19 -10.05 -1.69
CA GLY A 232 25.91 -10.50 -0.33
C GLY A 232 26.07 -9.38 0.71
N LEU A 233 27.09 -8.53 0.58
CA LEU A 233 27.31 -7.39 1.47
C LEU A 233 26.23 -6.32 1.28
N ILE A 234 25.83 -6.02 0.04
CA ILE A 234 24.72 -5.12 -0.26
C ILE A 234 23.41 -5.69 0.31
N ALA A 235 23.12 -6.96 0.05
CA ALA A 235 21.91 -7.64 0.55
C ALA A 235 21.89 -7.68 2.08
N GLY A 236 23.02 -8.00 2.72
CA GLY A 236 23.18 -7.99 4.17
C GLY A 236 23.01 -6.59 4.77
N GLY A 237 23.58 -5.57 4.13
CA GLY A 237 23.40 -4.17 4.50
C GLY A 237 21.95 -3.71 4.37
N VAL A 238 21.27 -4.06 3.28
CA VAL A 238 19.84 -3.79 3.09
C VAL A 238 19.00 -4.52 4.14
N TYR A 239 19.29 -5.78 4.43
CA TYR A 239 18.60 -6.54 5.48
C TYR A 239 18.81 -5.93 6.86
N ALA A 240 20.04 -5.58 7.22
CA ALA A 240 20.36 -4.92 8.48
C ALA A 240 19.66 -3.56 8.60
N PHE A 241 19.64 -2.77 7.53
CA PHE A 241 18.93 -1.50 7.48
C PHE A 241 17.41 -1.69 7.62
N GLN A 242 16.81 -2.66 6.92
CA GLN A 242 15.38 -2.97 7.05
C GLN A 242 15.04 -3.41 8.48
N ARG A 243 15.89 -4.23 9.09
CA ARG A 243 15.72 -4.69 10.48
C ARG A 243 15.85 -3.52 11.46
N TYR A 244 16.81 -2.63 11.25
CA TYR A 244 16.99 -1.41 12.03
C TYR A 244 15.79 -0.47 11.90
N TYR A 245 15.31 -0.22 10.68
CA TYR A 245 14.15 0.63 10.41
C TYR A 245 12.84 0.05 10.97
N ALA A 246 12.75 -1.28 11.12
CA ALA A 246 11.60 -1.91 11.77
C ALA A 246 11.55 -1.67 13.28
N THR A 247 12.66 -1.27 13.92
CA THR A 247 12.68 -0.89 15.33
C THR A 247 12.10 0.52 15.54
N PRO A 248 11.35 0.79 16.63
CA PRO A 248 10.79 2.12 16.90
C PRO A 248 11.84 3.23 16.95
N GLU A 249 12.98 2.97 17.62
CA GLU A 249 14.08 3.93 17.72
C GLU A 249 14.80 4.16 16.39
N GLY A 250 15.04 3.09 15.62
CA GLY A 250 15.69 3.18 14.32
C GLY A 250 14.84 3.95 13.32
N ARG A 251 13.53 3.72 13.30
CA ARG A 251 12.58 4.48 12.51
C ARG A 251 12.64 5.98 12.82
N GLN A 252 12.57 6.34 14.10
CA GLN A 252 12.60 7.74 14.53
C GLN A 252 13.91 8.44 14.16
N LYS A 253 15.06 7.78 14.38
CA LYS A 253 16.38 8.33 14.03
C LYS A 253 16.52 8.52 12.52
N VAL A 254 16.17 7.51 11.72
CA VAL A 254 16.26 7.59 10.24
C VAL A 254 15.36 8.69 9.70
N GLU A 255 14.09 8.73 10.12
CA GLU A 255 13.15 9.77 9.70
C GLU A 255 13.64 11.17 10.12
N SER A 256 14.24 11.33 11.30
CA SER A 256 14.82 12.60 11.75
C SER A 256 15.99 13.07 10.88
N GLN A 257 16.86 12.14 10.48
CA GLN A 257 18.02 12.43 9.67
C GLN A 257 17.61 12.75 8.24
N LEU A 258 16.63 12.02 7.71
CA LEU A 258 16.09 12.23 6.36
C LEU A 258 15.50 13.65 6.18
N LEU A 259 14.88 14.20 7.24
CA LEU A 259 14.38 15.58 7.24
C LEU A 259 15.48 16.66 7.24
N ARG A 260 16.73 16.31 7.58
CA ARG A 260 17.88 17.24 7.58
C ARG A 260 18.63 17.25 6.25
N VAL A 261 18.46 16.23 5.41
CA VAL A 261 19.13 16.14 4.12
C VAL A 261 18.63 17.24 3.19
N PRO A 262 19.51 18.07 2.59
CA PRO A 262 19.09 19.10 1.65
C PRO A 262 18.39 18.45 0.44
N LEU A 263 17.40 19.14 -0.14
CA LEU A 263 16.49 18.64 -1.18
C LEU A 263 15.47 17.61 -0.68
N VAL A 264 15.91 16.49 -0.09
CA VAL A 264 15.02 15.40 0.38
C VAL A 264 14.14 15.85 1.54
N GLY A 265 14.73 16.49 2.55
CA GLY A 265 13.99 16.96 3.73
C GLY A 265 12.94 18.02 3.39
N ASN A 266 13.27 18.94 2.47
CA ASN A 266 12.34 19.96 2.00
C ASN A 266 11.16 19.35 1.24
N LEU A 267 11.42 18.38 0.37
CA LEU A 267 10.38 17.67 -0.36
C LEU A 267 9.48 16.87 0.59
N LEU A 268 10.08 16.14 1.53
CA LEU A 268 9.37 15.33 2.50
C LEU A 268 8.48 16.19 3.39
N ARG A 269 9.01 17.30 3.92
CA ARG A 269 8.23 18.25 4.74
C ARG A 269 7.03 18.81 3.97
N LYS A 270 7.22 19.25 2.72
CA LYS A 270 6.11 19.72 1.87
C LYS A 270 5.07 18.63 1.61
N ALA A 271 5.51 17.39 1.37
CA ALA A 271 4.60 16.27 1.16
C ALA A 271 3.81 15.91 2.43
N LEU A 272 4.45 15.87 3.59
CA LEU A 272 3.81 15.59 4.88
C LEU A 272 2.82 16.69 5.27
N LEU A 273 3.23 17.96 5.20
CA LEU A 273 2.36 19.10 5.47
C LEU A 273 1.18 19.16 4.49
N GLY A 274 1.40 18.87 3.21
CA GLY A 274 0.34 18.83 2.21
C GLY A 274 -0.69 17.73 2.50
N ARG A 275 -0.24 16.52 2.86
CA ARG A 275 -1.12 15.42 3.27
C ARG A 275 -1.88 15.77 4.55
N PHE A 276 -1.19 16.31 5.54
CA PHE A 276 -1.78 16.77 6.79
C PHE A 276 -2.87 17.80 6.55
N ALA A 277 -2.55 18.90 5.86
CA ALA A 277 -3.49 20.00 5.61
C ALA A 277 -4.71 19.53 4.79
N ARG A 278 -4.49 18.68 3.78
CA ARG A 278 -5.59 18.11 2.99
C ARG A 278 -6.49 17.21 3.84
N ASN A 279 -5.90 16.27 4.57
CA ASN A 279 -6.67 15.33 5.39
C ASN A 279 -7.42 16.05 6.52
N LEU A 280 -6.79 17.06 7.14
CA LEU A 280 -7.41 17.91 8.14
C LEU A 280 -8.55 18.75 7.54
N GLY A 281 -8.33 19.35 6.37
CA GLY A 281 -9.35 20.10 5.64
C GLY A 281 -10.59 19.27 5.35
N VAL A 282 -10.41 18.04 4.84
CA VAL A 282 -11.53 17.12 4.61
C VAL A 282 -12.30 16.81 5.90
N MET A 283 -11.61 16.58 7.02
CA MET A 283 -12.29 16.33 8.29
C MET A 283 -13.09 17.55 8.77
N LEU A 284 -12.50 18.74 8.70
CA LEU A 284 -13.13 19.98 9.15
C LEU A 284 -14.31 20.39 8.25
N GLU A 285 -14.20 20.21 6.94
CA GLU A 285 -15.32 20.42 5.99
C GLU A 285 -16.53 19.53 6.33
N ASN A 286 -16.28 18.31 6.82
CA ASN A 286 -17.31 17.37 7.26
C ASN A 286 -17.71 17.55 8.73
N ARG A 287 -17.38 18.71 9.33
CA ARG A 287 -17.74 19.10 10.71
C ARG A 287 -17.25 18.11 11.77
N VAL A 288 -16.20 17.36 11.49
CA VAL A 288 -15.54 16.55 12.50
C VAL A 288 -14.89 17.51 13.50
N PRO A 289 -15.07 17.33 14.83
CA PRO A 289 -14.44 18.20 15.82
C PRO A 289 -12.93 18.30 15.61
N LEU A 290 -12.34 19.49 15.80
CA LEU A 290 -10.93 19.75 15.49
C LEU A 290 -9.98 18.78 16.22
N ILE A 291 -10.19 18.57 17.51
CA ILE A 291 -9.34 17.67 18.31
C ILE A 291 -9.39 16.24 17.78
N THR A 292 -10.59 15.74 17.46
CA THR A 292 -10.76 14.42 16.85
C THR A 292 -10.10 14.36 15.48
N SER A 293 -10.27 15.40 14.66
CA SER A 293 -9.64 15.51 13.35
C SER A 293 -8.13 15.43 13.44
N LEU A 294 -7.50 16.18 14.36
CA LEU A 294 -6.05 16.15 14.58
C LEU A 294 -5.57 14.76 15.02
N GLN A 295 -6.29 14.10 15.94
CA GLN A 295 -5.95 12.75 16.42
C GLN A 295 -6.05 11.69 15.31
N VAL A 296 -7.02 11.82 14.40
CA VAL A 296 -7.16 10.88 13.28
C VAL A 296 -6.09 11.15 12.23
N VAL A 297 -5.88 12.42 11.87
CA VAL A 297 -4.89 12.80 10.86
C VAL A 297 -3.46 12.46 11.31
N SER A 298 -3.12 12.60 12.60
CA SER A 298 -1.81 12.19 13.13
C SER A 298 -1.55 10.70 12.91
N ARG A 299 -2.57 9.84 13.00
CA ARG A 299 -2.41 8.40 12.74
C ARG A 299 -2.30 8.06 11.24
N VAL A 300 -2.75 8.93 10.36
CA VAL A 300 -2.77 8.72 8.91
C VAL A 300 -1.48 9.18 8.25
N VAL A 301 -0.87 10.25 8.77
CA VAL A 301 0.45 10.69 8.33
C VAL A 301 1.48 9.75 8.96
N ASP A 302 1.94 8.76 8.19
CA ASP A 302 2.85 7.71 8.68
C ASP A 302 4.30 8.23 8.84
N HIS A 303 4.51 9.15 9.80
CA HIS A 303 5.82 9.73 10.11
C HIS A 303 5.96 10.06 11.60
N SER A 304 6.88 9.41 12.29
CA SER A 304 7.00 9.39 13.76
C SER A 304 7.12 10.79 14.38
N ILE A 305 8.03 11.62 13.86
CA ILE A 305 8.28 12.98 14.38
C ILE A 305 7.07 13.88 14.16
N PHE A 306 6.46 13.79 12.99
CA PHE A 306 5.32 14.60 12.64
C PHE A 306 4.12 14.27 13.55
N ASN A 307 3.96 12.99 13.89
CA ASN A 307 2.91 12.53 14.79
C ASN A 307 3.16 13.01 16.22
N GLN A 308 4.41 12.94 16.70
CA GLN A 308 4.77 13.48 18.01
C GLN A 308 4.50 14.99 18.11
N GLU A 309 4.83 15.76 17.08
CA GLU A 309 4.55 17.21 17.08
C GLU A 309 3.05 17.51 17.04
N ILE A 310 2.25 16.75 16.28
CA ILE A 310 0.79 16.91 16.29
C ILE A 310 0.20 16.52 17.65
N ASP A 311 0.67 15.43 18.26
CA ASP A 311 0.17 14.98 19.55
C ASP A 311 0.48 16.01 20.66
N ARG A 312 1.66 16.65 20.60
CA ARG A 312 1.99 17.79 21.47
C ARG A 312 1.08 18.99 21.21
N ALA A 313 0.84 19.34 19.94
CA ALA A 313 -0.06 20.42 19.59
C ALA A 313 -1.50 20.16 20.09
N ILE A 314 -2.00 18.93 19.98
CA ILE A 314 -3.29 18.52 20.53
C ILE A 314 -3.33 18.72 22.05
N GLY A 315 -2.27 18.36 22.77
CA GLY A 315 -2.14 18.59 24.21
C GLY A 315 -2.26 20.07 24.56
N ARG A 316 -1.47 20.92 23.91
CA ARG A 316 -1.50 22.37 24.10
C ARG A 316 -2.85 23.00 23.80
N ILE A 317 -3.52 22.58 22.73
CA ILE A 317 -4.85 23.09 22.36
C ILE A 317 -5.89 22.67 23.40
N LYS A 318 -5.81 21.44 23.94
CA LYS A 318 -6.68 21.00 25.04
C LYS A 318 -6.47 21.82 26.32
N GLU A 319 -5.26 22.29 26.55
CA GLU A 319 -4.89 23.17 27.66
C GLU A 319 -5.24 24.66 27.41
N GLY A 320 -5.81 24.99 26.23
CA GLY A 320 -6.29 26.34 25.90
C GLY A 320 -5.33 27.19 25.05
N SER A 321 -4.22 26.62 24.58
CA SER A 321 -3.31 27.31 23.64
C SER A 321 -3.98 27.54 22.28
N ARG A 322 -3.59 28.60 21.56
CA ARG A 322 -4.13 28.85 20.22
C ARG A 322 -3.49 27.89 19.21
N ILE A 323 -4.19 27.63 18.10
CA ILE A 323 -3.70 26.79 17.00
C ILE A 323 -2.47 27.41 16.32
N THR A 324 -2.30 28.73 16.44
CA THR A 324 -1.19 29.49 15.87
C THR A 324 0.12 29.38 16.67
N ASP A 325 0.05 28.87 17.90
CA ASP A 325 1.16 28.83 18.88
C ASP A 325 1.87 27.46 18.88
#